data_AF-A0A317TZP7-F1
#
_entry.id   AF-A0A317TZP7-F1
#
_cell.length_a   1.000
_cell.length_b   1.000
_cell.length_c   1.000
_cell.angle_alpha   90.00
_cell.angle_beta   90.00
_cell.angle_gamma   90.00
#
_symmetry.space_group_name_H-M   'P 1'
#
loop_
_entity.id
_entity.type
_entity.pdbx_description
1 polymer ?
#
loop_
_entity_poly.entity_id
_entity_poly.type
_entity_poly.pdbx_seq_one_letter_code
_entity_poly.pdbx_strand_id
1 'polypeptide(L)'
;MKNQKELFEFLCQLIDIQIKKYVALPKIGIGPDARLNGQLVFQEVNELLEFADQLMDEMEHVSNGKAVSLELFSSIFEQIKFYLEQEHLRGYAGWLLDENNIHTPLMARVNEQIKQLKKIADSANIAYSSSSKPITETQRQTEYDSVAIAFYILDLAIKLAENPSIELEEKSLKHALPILKRNASTRYCKEEFAQPIRELHQKCGEFLQQSEDQKSNTLLDKADACIYEKKHREQWSNLLKRYQEIEPNF
;
A
#
# COMPACT_ATOMS: atom_id res chain seq x y z
N MET A 1 -2.49 24.59 -12.22
CA MET A 1 -3.42 23.45 -12.03
C MET A 1 -2.92 22.13 -12.64
N LYS A 2 -1.93 22.12 -13.56
CA LYS A 2 -1.37 20.87 -14.11
C LYS A 2 -1.01 19.82 -13.04
N ASN A 3 -0.21 20.21 -12.04
CA ASN A 3 0.27 19.29 -11.01
C ASN A 3 -0.88 18.73 -10.14
N GLN A 4 -1.90 19.56 -9.85
CA GLN A 4 -3.11 19.11 -9.15
C GLN A 4 -3.86 18.05 -9.96
N LYS A 5 -4.03 18.28 -11.27
CA LYS A 5 -4.67 17.30 -12.16
C LYS A 5 -3.90 15.98 -12.21
N GLU A 6 -2.58 16.04 -12.38
CA GLU A 6 -1.73 14.83 -12.41
C GLU A 6 -1.79 14.05 -11.09
N LEU A 7 -1.74 14.74 -9.95
CA LEU A 7 -1.86 14.10 -8.63
C LEU A 7 -3.26 13.52 -8.40
N PHE A 8 -4.30 14.20 -8.84
CA PHE A 8 -5.68 13.72 -8.74
C PHE A 8 -5.90 12.47 -9.59
N GLU A 9 -5.44 12.47 -10.85
CA GLU A 9 -5.51 11.31 -11.73
C GLU A 9 -4.76 10.11 -11.15
N PHE A 10 -3.56 10.34 -10.61
CA PHE A 10 -2.79 9.32 -9.90
C PHE A 10 -3.58 8.75 -8.70
N LEU A 11 -4.16 9.62 -7.89
CA LEU A 11 -4.94 9.25 -6.72
C LEU A 11 -6.20 8.44 -7.10
N CYS A 12 -6.91 8.82 -8.15
CA CYS A 12 -8.06 8.07 -8.66
C CYS A 12 -7.67 6.64 -9.10
N GLN A 13 -6.51 6.48 -9.74
CA GLN A 13 -5.99 5.16 -10.11
C GLN A 13 -5.64 4.33 -8.86
N LEU A 14 -4.99 4.95 -7.87
CA LEU A 14 -4.64 4.31 -6.61
C LEU A 14 -5.89 3.83 -5.86
N ILE A 15 -6.91 4.68 -5.72
CA ILE A 15 -8.19 4.34 -5.09
C ILE A 15 -8.85 3.14 -5.79
N ASP A 16 -8.92 3.13 -7.13
CA ASP A 16 -9.51 2.01 -7.87
C ASP A 16 -8.79 0.68 -7.58
N ILE A 17 -7.46 0.71 -7.54
CA ILE A 17 -6.63 -0.47 -7.21
C ILE A 17 -6.92 -0.94 -5.79
N GLN A 18 -6.95 -0.03 -4.81
CA GLN A 18 -7.17 -0.39 -3.41
C GLN A 18 -8.60 -0.91 -3.16
N ILE A 19 -9.61 -0.34 -3.83
CA ILE A 19 -10.99 -0.88 -3.79
C ILE A 19 -11.01 -2.34 -4.27
N LYS A 20 -10.41 -2.62 -5.43
CA LYS A 20 -10.33 -3.99 -5.96
C LYS A 20 -9.63 -4.93 -4.97
N LYS A 21 -8.60 -4.45 -4.30
CA LYS A 21 -7.79 -5.22 -3.35
C LYS A 21 -8.58 -5.58 -2.08
N TYR A 22 -9.17 -4.62 -1.36
CA TYR A 22 -9.89 -4.94 -0.11
C TYR A 22 -11.14 -5.78 -0.37
N VAL A 23 -11.74 -5.71 -1.56
CA VAL A 23 -12.87 -6.56 -1.95
C VAL A 23 -12.45 -7.99 -2.24
N ALA A 24 -11.26 -8.19 -2.81
CA ALA A 24 -10.74 -9.50 -3.16
C ALA A 24 -10.24 -10.28 -1.93
N LEU A 25 -9.60 -9.59 -0.98
CA LEU A 25 -8.94 -10.21 0.18
C LEU A 25 -9.88 -11.08 1.05
N PRO A 26 -11.09 -10.62 1.45
CA PRO A 26 -12.05 -11.45 2.20
C PRO A 26 -12.64 -12.62 1.41
N LYS A 27 -12.62 -12.55 0.07
CA LYS A 27 -13.16 -13.59 -0.84
C LYS A 27 -12.15 -14.72 -1.06
N ILE A 28 -10.87 -14.36 -1.18
CA ILE A 28 -9.78 -15.30 -1.52
C ILE A 28 -9.34 -16.09 -0.28
N GLY A 29 -9.39 -15.50 0.92
CA GLY A 29 -9.20 -16.23 2.19
C GLY A 29 -7.84 -16.91 2.35
N ILE A 30 -6.80 -16.43 1.67
CA ILE A 30 -5.45 -17.00 1.78
C ILE A 30 -4.72 -16.32 2.95
N GLY A 31 -4.59 -17.07 4.05
CA GLY A 31 -3.83 -16.70 5.24
C GLY A 31 -4.66 -16.05 6.36
N PRO A 32 -4.22 -16.18 7.63
CA PRO A 32 -4.91 -15.62 8.81
C PRO A 32 -5.04 -14.08 8.77
N ASP A 33 -4.25 -13.39 7.93
CA ASP A 33 -4.16 -11.93 7.87
C ASP A 33 -4.90 -11.29 6.68
N ALA A 34 -5.51 -12.05 5.77
CA ALA A 34 -6.14 -11.45 4.58
C ALA A 34 -7.30 -10.51 4.92
N ARG A 35 -8.11 -10.84 5.94
CA ARG A 35 -9.22 -9.99 6.39
C ARG A 35 -8.75 -8.76 7.18
N LEU A 36 -7.65 -8.88 7.93
CA LEU A 36 -7.01 -7.74 8.60
C LEU A 36 -6.42 -6.78 7.57
N ASN A 37 -5.68 -7.31 6.59
CA ASN A 37 -5.16 -6.54 5.47
C ASN A 37 -6.29 -5.90 4.64
N GLY A 38 -7.42 -6.61 4.47
CA GLY A 38 -8.62 -6.05 3.85
C GLY A 38 -9.16 -4.84 4.62
N GLN A 39 -9.22 -4.92 5.95
CA GLN A 39 -9.66 -3.79 6.79
C GLN A 39 -8.71 -2.59 6.68
N LEU A 40 -7.40 -2.81 6.68
CA LEU A 40 -6.41 -1.75 6.53
C LEU A 40 -6.55 -1.03 5.19
N VAL A 41 -6.65 -1.80 4.10
CA VAL A 41 -6.83 -1.23 2.76
C VAL A 41 -8.18 -0.51 2.66
N PHE A 42 -9.23 -0.97 3.35
CA PHE A 42 -10.48 -0.23 3.45
C PHE A 42 -10.31 1.13 4.14
N GLN A 43 -9.57 1.20 5.25
CA GLN A 43 -9.30 2.46 5.95
C GLN A 43 -8.45 3.41 5.10
N GLU A 44 -7.42 2.89 4.42
CA GLU A 44 -6.63 3.62 3.43
C GLU A 44 -7.54 4.25 2.36
N VAL A 45 -8.51 3.50 1.81
CA VAL A 45 -9.43 4.05 0.80
C VAL A 45 -10.25 5.22 1.31
N ASN A 46 -10.67 5.23 2.58
CA ASN A 46 -11.38 6.38 3.15
C ASN A 46 -10.50 7.64 3.13
N GLU A 47 -9.27 7.55 3.61
CA GLU A 47 -8.35 8.70 3.61
C GLU A 47 -7.97 9.14 2.19
N LEU A 48 -7.72 8.19 1.27
CA LEU A 48 -7.42 8.52 -0.11
C LEU A 48 -8.59 9.25 -0.80
N LEU A 49 -9.84 8.86 -0.51
CA LEU A 49 -11.02 9.56 -1.00
C LEU A 49 -11.14 10.97 -0.41
N GLU A 50 -10.82 11.16 0.87
CA GLU A 50 -10.78 12.49 1.50
C GLU A 50 -9.71 13.38 0.87
N PHE A 51 -8.51 12.85 0.61
CA PHE A 51 -7.46 13.61 -0.09
C PHE A 51 -7.87 13.98 -1.52
N ALA A 52 -8.60 13.08 -2.21
CA ALA A 52 -9.09 13.34 -3.54
C ALA A 52 -10.14 14.45 -3.53
N ASP A 53 -11.03 14.45 -2.54
CA ASP A 53 -12.02 15.51 -2.35
C ASP A 53 -11.38 16.87 -2.06
N GLN A 54 -10.39 16.91 -1.17
CA GLN A 54 -9.62 18.14 -0.88
C GLN A 54 -8.91 18.70 -2.12
N LEU A 55 -8.31 17.83 -2.92
CA LEU A 55 -7.64 18.23 -4.17
C LEU A 55 -8.66 18.69 -5.23
N MET A 56 -9.84 18.09 -5.26
CA MET A 56 -10.94 18.53 -6.13
C MET A 56 -11.46 19.91 -5.75
N ASP A 57 -11.73 20.14 -4.47
CA ASP A 57 -12.17 21.43 -3.94
C ASP A 57 -11.15 22.54 -4.28
N GLU A 58 -9.85 22.23 -4.16
CA GLU A 58 -8.78 23.14 -4.56
C GLU A 58 -8.84 23.46 -6.05
N MET A 59 -8.98 22.46 -6.93
CA MET A 59 -9.05 22.70 -8.37
C MET A 59 -10.31 23.48 -8.79
N GLU A 60 -11.44 23.25 -8.13
CA GLU A 60 -12.68 24.02 -8.33
C GLU A 60 -12.52 25.46 -7.85
N HIS A 61 -11.83 25.68 -6.73
CA HIS A 61 -11.49 27.01 -6.23
C HIS A 61 -10.59 27.78 -7.20
N VAL A 62 -9.58 27.12 -7.76
CA VAL A 62 -8.69 27.72 -8.78
C VAL A 62 -9.46 28.09 -10.04
N SER A 63 -10.39 27.24 -10.48
CA SER A 63 -11.28 27.52 -11.61
C SER A 63 -12.18 28.75 -11.34
N ASN A 64 -12.45 29.06 -10.07
CA ASN A 64 -13.17 30.26 -9.63
C ASN A 64 -12.25 31.47 -9.34
N GLY A 65 -10.98 31.44 -9.78
CA GLY A 65 -10.03 32.55 -9.67
C GLY A 65 -9.27 32.66 -8.34
N LYS A 66 -9.33 31.62 -7.48
CA LYS A 66 -8.50 31.57 -6.26
C LYS A 66 -7.10 31.02 -6.54
N ALA A 67 -6.14 31.34 -5.67
CA ALA A 67 -4.79 30.80 -5.75
C ALA A 67 -4.71 29.34 -5.26
N VAL A 68 -3.75 28.59 -5.82
CA VAL A 68 -3.39 27.23 -5.37
C VAL A 68 -2.69 27.29 -4.00
N SER A 69 -3.03 26.36 -3.11
CA SER A 69 -2.31 26.12 -1.86
C SER A 69 -1.20 25.08 -2.05
N LEU A 70 0.04 25.57 -2.16
CA LEU A 70 1.22 24.70 -2.22
C LEU A 70 1.37 23.82 -0.98
N GLU A 71 0.95 24.31 0.19
CA GLU A 71 0.99 23.56 1.45
C GLU A 71 0.02 22.38 1.42
N LEU A 72 -1.21 22.59 0.96
CA LEU A 72 -2.20 21.51 0.83
C LEU A 72 -1.72 20.45 -0.16
N PHE A 73 -1.27 20.88 -1.34
CA PHE A 73 -0.73 19.98 -2.36
C PHE A 73 0.45 19.16 -1.83
N SER A 74 1.41 19.79 -1.15
CA SER A 74 2.58 19.10 -0.58
C SER A 74 2.18 18.13 0.52
N SER A 75 1.21 18.50 1.36
CA SER A 75 0.67 17.64 2.41
C SER A 75 0.02 16.39 1.81
N ILE A 76 -0.92 16.56 0.87
CA ILE A 76 -1.60 15.45 0.18
C ILE A 76 -0.59 14.56 -0.55
N PHE A 77 0.37 15.15 -1.26
CA PHE A 77 1.43 14.41 -1.94
C PHE A 77 2.19 13.50 -0.96
N GLU A 78 2.58 14.02 0.20
CA GLU A 78 3.31 13.26 1.20
C GLU A 78 2.46 12.13 1.81
N GLN A 79 1.16 12.34 1.99
CA GLN A 79 0.25 11.29 2.47
C GLN A 79 0.02 10.18 1.44
N ILE A 80 -0.04 10.52 0.15
CA ILE A 80 -0.12 9.54 -0.93
C ILE A 80 1.18 8.73 -1.01
N LYS A 81 2.32 9.42 -0.88
CA LYS A 81 3.64 8.80 -0.85
C LYS A 81 3.76 7.81 0.32
N PHE A 82 3.28 8.18 1.50
CA PHE A 82 3.23 7.30 2.67
C PHE A 82 2.55 5.96 2.34
N TYR A 83 1.33 5.97 1.82
CA TYR A 83 0.60 4.74 1.51
C TYR A 83 1.29 3.87 0.46
N LEU A 84 1.94 4.50 -0.52
CA LEU A 84 2.70 3.80 -1.54
C LEU A 84 3.98 3.17 -0.98
N GLU A 85 4.66 3.82 -0.03
CA GLU A 85 5.81 3.26 0.70
C GLU A 85 5.39 2.02 1.50
N GLN A 86 4.23 2.05 2.16
CA GLN A 86 3.71 0.90 2.90
C GLN A 86 3.33 -0.27 1.98
N GLU A 87 2.71 0.02 0.83
CA GLU A 87 2.42 -1.02 -0.18
C GLU A 87 3.70 -1.62 -0.77
N HIS A 88 4.70 -0.79 -1.03
CA HIS A 88 6.01 -1.24 -1.50
C HIS A 88 6.70 -2.13 -0.47
N LEU A 89 6.70 -1.77 0.82
CA LEU A 89 7.28 -2.59 1.89
C LEU A 89 6.69 -4.00 1.90
N ARG A 90 5.35 -4.10 1.95
CA ARG A 90 4.63 -5.39 1.96
C ARG A 90 4.88 -6.18 0.68
N GLY A 91 4.81 -5.50 -0.47
CA GLY A 91 5.04 -6.11 -1.78
C GLY A 91 6.45 -6.65 -1.94
N TYR A 92 7.46 -5.89 -1.47
CA TYR A 92 8.86 -6.26 -1.60
C TYR A 92 9.21 -7.43 -0.67
N ALA A 93 8.70 -7.44 0.57
CA ALA A 93 8.83 -8.60 1.45
C ALA A 93 8.22 -9.86 0.81
N GLY A 94 7.02 -9.75 0.22
CA GLY A 94 6.37 -10.84 -0.50
C GLY A 94 7.17 -11.33 -1.71
N TRP A 95 7.75 -10.41 -2.50
CA TRP A 95 8.59 -10.75 -3.64
C TRP A 95 9.92 -11.41 -3.22
N LEU A 96 10.52 -10.99 -2.11
CA LEU A 96 11.70 -11.65 -1.54
C LEU A 96 11.38 -13.09 -1.13
N LEU A 97 10.20 -13.33 -0.55
CA LEU A 97 9.71 -14.64 -0.16
C LEU A 97 9.48 -15.55 -1.39
N ASP A 98 8.75 -15.07 -2.40
CA ASP A 98 8.42 -15.90 -3.55
C ASP A 98 8.17 -15.08 -4.83
N GLU A 99 8.84 -15.49 -5.90
CA GLU A 99 8.54 -15.01 -7.26
C GLU A 99 7.42 -15.85 -7.84
N ASN A 100 6.19 -15.36 -7.68
CA ASN A 100 5.01 -15.97 -8.28
C ASN A 100 4.20 -14.95 -9.09
N ASN A 101 3.14 -15.44 -9.73
CA ASN A 101 2.24 -14.66 -10.56
C ASN A 101 1.45 -13.58 -9.80
N ILE A 102 1.64 -13.46 -8.48
CA ILE A 102 1.00 -12.45 -7.63
C ILE A 102 2.03 -11.37 -7.26
N HIS A 103 3.17 -11.75 -6.67
CA HIS A 103 4.15 -10.80 -6.14
C HIS A 103 4.94 -10.06 -7.23
N THR A 104 5.27 -10.73 -8.35
CA THR A 104 6.00 -10.07 -9.45
C THR A 104 5.17 -8.98 -10.14
N PRO A 105 3.90 -9.24 -10.54
CA PRO A 105 3.05 -8.18 -11.09
C PRO A 105 2.72 -7.07 -10.08
N LEU A 106 2.57 -7.42 -8.79
CA LEU A 106 2.37 -6.44 -7.72
C LEU A 106 3.54 -5.46 -7.65
N MET A 107 4.77 -5.97 -7.57
CA MET A 107 5.97 -5.14 -7.50
C MET A 107 6.18 -4.30 -8.74
N ALA A 108 5.95 -4.85 -9.94
CA ALA A 108 6.03 -4.10 -11.17
C ALA A 108 5.06 -2.90 -11.18
N ARG A 109 3.81 -3.12 -10.73
CA ARG A 109 2.80 -2.06 -10.62
C ARG A 109 3.21 -0.98 -9.61
N VAL A 110 3.60 -1.37 -8.40
CA VAL A 110 3.97 -0.42 -7.34
C VAL A 110 5.20 0.39 -7.74
N ASN A 111 6.20 -0.23 -8.37
CA ASN A 111 7.37 0.47 -8.89
C ASN A 111 7.02 1.49 -9.98
N GLU A 112 6.04 1.19 -10.83
CA GLU A 112 5.55 2.15 -11.83
C GLU A 112 4.79 3.31 -11.17
N GLN A 113 3.95 3.02 -10.18
CA GLN A 113 3.28 4.06 -9.39
C GLN A 113 4.30 4.98 -8.68
N ILE A 114 5.38 4.43 -8.13
CA ILE A 114 6.48 5.20 -7.52
C ILE A 114 7.15 6.10 -8.55
N LYS A 115 7.43 5.59 -9.76
CA LYS A 115 8.02 6.39 -10.85
C LYS A 115 7.10 7.52 -11.28
N GLN A 116 5.79 7.28 -11.36
CA GLN A 116 4.81 8.32 -11.70
C GLN A 116 4.77 9.40 -10.61
N LEU A 117 4.72 9.01 -9.35
CA LEU A 117 4.72 9.96 -8.23
C LEU A 117 6.00 10.79 -8.16
N LYS A 118 7.16 10.21 -8.47
CA LYS A 118 8.44 10.95 -8.63
C LYS A 118 8.36 12.02 -9.72
N LYS A 119 7.79 11.69 -10.90
CA LYS A 119 7.60 12.66 -11.99
C LYS A 119 6.68 13.82 -11.59
N ILE A 120 5.66 13.54 -10.78
CA ILE A 120 4.76 14.57 -10.23
C ILE A 120 5.54 15.47 -9.27
N ALA A 121 6.34 14.90 -8.35
CA ALA A 121 7.22 15.67 -7.46
C ALA A 121 8.19 16.56 -8.24
N ASP A 122 8.89 16.01 -9.24
CA ASP A 122 9.83 16.76 -10.08
C ASP A 122 9.13 17.92 -10.80
N SER A 123 7.95 17.68 -11.37
CA SER A 123 7.13 18.70 -12.06
C SER A 123 6.57 19.76 -11.11
N ALA A 124 6.36 19.41 -9.85
CA ALA A 124 5.90 20.31 -8.80
C ALA A 124 7.02 20.97 -7.98
N ASN A 125 8.29 20.65 -8.27
CA ASN A 125 9.45 21.10 -7.51
C ASN A 125 9.35 20.76 -6.01
N ILE A 126 8.90 19.54 -5.69
CA ILE A 126 8.81 18.99 -4.34
C ILE A 126 9.87 17.92 -4.14
N ALA A 127 10.48 17.90 -2.96
CA ALA A 127 11.47 16.89 -2.62
C ALA A 127 10.83 15.50 -2.42
N TYR A 128 11.40 14.48 -3.04
CA TYR A 128 10.94 13.09 -2.89
C TYR A 128 11.77 12.29 -1.85
N SER A 129 12.92 12.79 -1.42
CA SER A 129 14.00 11.96 -0.85
C SER A 129 13.88 11.57 0.63
N SER A 130 12.99 12.18 1.41
CA SER A 130 12.74 11.80 2.81
C SER A 130 11.69 10.69 2.87
N SER A 131 11.83 9.70 3.76
CA SER A 131 10.71 8.78 4.07
C SER A 131 9.50 9.54 4.61
N SER A 132 8.31 9.11 4.23
CA SER A 132 7.08 9.71 4.74
C SER A 132 6.88 9.39 6.21
N LYS A 133 6.09 10.23 6.89
CA LYS A 133 5.70 10.02 8.28
C LYS A 133 4.18 9.94 8.38
N PRO A 134 3.63 9.04 9.22
CA PRO A 134 2.21 9.02 9.49
C PRO A 134 1.80 10.29 10.25
N ILE A 135 0.71 10.93 9.83
CA ILE A 135 0.13 12.09 10.51
C ILE A 135 -1.23 11.76 11.16
N THR A 136 -1.88 10.69 10.73
CA THR A 136 -3.15 10.20 11.30
C THR A 136 -2.96 8.91 12.10
N GLU A 137 -3.95 8.58 12.92
CA GLU A 137 -3.99 7.29 13.63
C GLU A 137 -4.11 6.11 12.66
N THR A 138 -4.91 6.26 11.61
CA THR A 138 -5.05 5.25 10.56
C THR A 138 -3.72 4.98 9.87
N GLN A 139 -2.92 6.01 9.61
CA GLN A 139 -1.59 5.85 9.04
C GLN A 139 -0.61 5.23 10.01
N ARG A 140 -0.60 5.61 11.29
CA ARG A 140 0.23 4.95 12.32
C ARG A 140 -0.07 3.45 12.38
N GLN A 141 -1.34 3.09 12.48
CA GLN A 141 -1.78 1.69 12.46
C GLN A 141 -1.38 0.97 11.16
N THR A 142 -1.52 1.66 10.01
CA THR A 142 -1.12 1.13 8.70
C THR A 142 0.38 0.87 8.64
N GLU A 143 1.22 1.78 9.12
CA GLU A 143 2.67 1.61 9.18
C GLU A 143 3.01 0.39 10.05
N TYR A 144 2.48 0.36 11.28
CA TYR A 144 2.70 -0.75 12.20
C TYR A 144 2.33 -2.10 11.60
N ASP A 145 1.11 -2.23 11.08
CA ASP A 145 0.65 -3.50 10.53
C ASP A 145 1.42 -3.88 9.25
N SER A 146 1.85 -2.90 8.44
CA SER A 146 2.69 -3.16 7.27
C SER A 146 4.05 -3.70 7.65
N VAL A 147 4.67 -3.10 8.67
CA VAL A 147 5.95 -3.55 9.23
C VAL A 147 5.80 -4.93 9.86
N ALA A 148 4.73 -5.18 10.62
CA ALA A 148 4.46 -6.48 11.23
C ALA A 148 4.26 -7.58 10.18
N ILE A 149 3.52 -7.31 9.10
CA ILE A 149 3.34 -8.23 7.96
C ILE A 149 4.68 -8.51 7.28
N ALA A 150 5.46 -7.46 6.96
CA ALA A 150 6.76 -7.61 6.33
C ALA A 150 7.71 -8.41 7.22
N PHE A 151 7.77 -8.10 8.52
CA PHE A 151 8.56 -8.84 9.50
C PHE A 151 8.19 -10.32 9.51
N TYR A 152 6.90 -10.65 9.60
CA TYR A 152 6.43 -12.04 9.62
C TYR A 152 6.85 -12.81 8.34
N ILE A 153 6.72 -12.17 7.17
CA ILE A 153 7.12 -12.76 5.89
C ILE A 153 8.64 -13.05 5.87
N LEU A 154 9.45 -12.09 6.32
CA LEU A 154 10.90 -12.20 6.28
C LEU A 154 11.42 -13.19 7.33
N ASP A 155 10.81 -13.19 8.52
CA ASP A 155 11.09 -14.13 9.60
C ASP A 155 10.81 -15.57 9.16
N LEU A 156 9.71 -15.78 8.42
CA LEU A 156 9.40 -17.07 7.82
C LEU A 156 10.49 -17.51 6.82
N ALA A 157 10.97 -16.61 5.96
CA ALA A 157 12.03 -16.90 5.01
C ALA A 157 13.35 -17.29 5.72
N ILE A 158 13.72 -16.57 6.78
CA ILE A 158 14.91 -16.85 7.61
C ILE A 158 14.78 -18.23 8.26
N LYS A 159 13.68 -18.48 8.97
CA LYS A 159 13.44 -19.77 9.66
C LYS A 159 13.46 -20.96 8.72
N LEU A 160 12.91 -20.81 7.51
CA LEU A 160 12.95 -21.84 6.49
C LEU A 160 14.35 -22.05 5.92
N ALA A 161 15.13 -21.00 5.71
CA ALA A 161 16.51 -21.10 5.25
C ALA A 161 17.39 -21.83 6.28
N GLU A 162 17.16 -21.59 7.58
CA GLU A 162 17.85 -22.27 8.68
C GLU A 162 17.40 -23.72 8.87
N ASN A 163 16.09 -23.98 8.76
CA ASN A 163 15.51 -25.31 8.92
C ASN A 163 14.40 -25.56 7.88
N PRO A 164 14.76 -26.08 6.68
CA PRO A 164 13.77 -26.39 5.63
C PRO A 164 12.73 -27.44 6.02
N SER A 165 13.02 -28.24 7.07
CA SER A 165 12.14 -29.30 7.59
C SER A 165 11.18 -28.82 8.68
N ILE A 166 11.19 -27.52 9.03
CA ILE A 166 10.28 -26.97 10.04
C ILE A 166 8.81 -27.29 9.70
N GLU A 167 8.06 -27.75 10.69
CA GLU A 167 6.62 -27.93 10.60
C GLU A 167 5.94 -26.57 10.76
N LEU A 168 5.35 -26.09 9.67
CA LEU A 168 4.54 -24.88 9.66
C LEU A 168 3.07 -25.31 9.73
N GLU A 169 2.25 -24.56 10.48
CA GLU A 169 0.82 -24.85 10.58
C GLU A 169 0.15 -24.90 9.18
N GLU A 170 -0.21 -26.10 8.73
CA GLU A 170 -0.62 -26.38 7.35
C GLU A 170 -1.86 -25.60 6.88
N LYS A 171 -2.73 -25.18 7.81
CA LYS A 171 -4.05 -24.63 7.47
C LYS A 171 -4.00 -23.34 6.65
N SER A 172 -2.94 -22.54 6.76
CA SER A 172 -2.82 -21.25 6.09
C SER A 172 -1.90 -21.23 4.87
N LEU A 173 -0.99 -22.20 4.72
CA LEU A 173 0.11 -22.14 3.73
C LEU A 173 0.03 -23.18 2.60
N LYS A 174 -1.03 -24.02 2.55
CA LYS A 174 -1.30 -25.07 1.54
C LYS A 174 -0.42 -25.08 0.28
N HIS A 175 -0.70 -24.19 -0.69
CA HIS A 175 -0.01 -24.16 -1.98
C HIS A 175 1.33 -23.42 -1.93
N ALA A 176 1.55 -22.57 -0.92
CA ALA A 176 2.79 -21.84 -0.74
C ALA A 176 3.88 -22.73 -0.13
N LEU A 177 3.54 -23.65 0.78
CA LEU A 177 4.50 -24.44 1.55
C LEU A 177 5.52 -25.21 0.69
N PRO A 178 5.14 -25.92 -0.39
CA PRO A 178 6.12 -26.60 -1.26
C PRO A 178 7.09 -25.62 -1.92
N ILE A 179 6.60 -24.43 -2.31
CA ILE A 179 7.41 -23.38 -2.94
C ILE A 179 8.38 -22.80 -1.93
N LEU A 180 7.89 -22.48 -0.73
CA LEU A 180 8.69 -21.95 0.38
C LEU A 180 9.82 -22.92 0.78
N LYS A 181 9.54 -24.23 0.86
CA LYS A 181 10.54 -25.28 1.12
C LYS A 181 11.58 -25.39 0.01
N ARG A 182 11.19 -25.23 -1.25
CA ARG A 182 12.13 -25.18 -2.37
C ARG A 182 13.00 -23.92 -2.31
N ASN A 183 12.41 -22.77 -1.99
CA ASN A 183 13.11 -21.50 -1.90
C ASN A 183 14.13 -21.51 -0.75
N ALA A 184 13.88 -22.28 0.31
CA ALA A 184 14.82 -22.49 1.41
C ALA A 184 16.18 -23.05 1.00
N SER A 185 16.23 -23.92 -0.01
CA SER A 185 17.48 -24.51 -0.52
C SER A 185 17.99 -23.85 -1.81
N THR A 186 17.29 -22.81 -2.29
CA THR A 186 17.63 -22.13 -3.54
C THR A 186 17.69 -20.63 -3.34
N ARG A 187 16.54 -19.94 -3.41
CA ARG A 187 16.41 -18.48 -3.35
C ARG A 187 17.00 -17.87 -2.08
N TYR A 188 16.62 -18.37 -0.91
CA TYR A 188 16.99 -17.76 0.37
C TYR A 188 18.48 -17.92 0.71
N CYS A 189 19.19 -18.83 0.03
CA CYS A 189 20.63 -19.03 0.19
C CYS A 189 21.48 -18.15 -0.74
N LYS A 190 20.88 -17.49 -1.74
CA LYS A 190 21.63 -16.60 -2.64
C LYS A 190 21.76 -15.23 -2.01
N GLU A 191 22.95 -14.68 -2.00
CA GLU A 191 23.23 -13.39 -1.32
C GLU A 191 22.36 -12.25 -1.85
N GLU A 192 22.01 -12.26 -3.14
CA GLU A 192 21.10 -11.29 -3.78
C GLU A 192 19.70 -11.22 -3.11
N PHE A 193 19.28 -12.28 -2.41
CA PHE A 193 18.02 -12.33 -1.65
C PHE A 193 18.26 -12.39 -0.14
N ALA A 194 19.26 -13.16 0.29
CA ALA A 194 19.56 -13.38 1.70
C ALA A 194 19.93 -12.07 2.42
N GLN A 195 20.75 -11.21 1.80
CA GLN A 195 21.13 -9.94 2.39
C GLN A 195 19.94 -8.99 2.53
N PRO A 196 19.14 -8.69 1.47
CA PRO A 196 17.95 -7.87 1.61
C PRO A 196 16.94 -8.41 2.64
N ILE A 197 16.77 -9.74 2.72
CA ILE A 197 15.89 -10.36 3.72
C ILE A 197 16.36 -10.03 5.14
N ARG A 198 17.65 -10.25 5.44
CA ARG A 198 18.22 -9.97 6.77
C ARG A 198 18.14 -8.49 7.13
N GLU A 199 18.54 -7.60 6.22
CA GLU A 199 18.54 -6.16 6.46
C GLU A 199 17.13 -5.61 6.69
N LEU A 200 16.15 -6.05 5.89
CA LEU A 200 14.77 -5.61 6.03
C LEU A 200 14.13 -6.20 7.29
N HIS A 201 14.40 -7.47 7.62
CA HIS A 201 13.94 -8.12 8.84
C HIS A 201 14.43 -7.37 10.08
N GLN A 202 15.72 -7.01 10.12
CA GLN A 202 16.29 -6.22 11.20
C GLN A 202 15.58 -4.87 11.36
N LYS A 203 15.43 -4.11 10.27
CA LYS A 203 14.76 -2.80 10.30
C LYS A 203 13.32 -2.90 10.81
N CYS A 204 12.58 -3.90 10.34
CA CYS A 204 11.22 -4.14 10.82
C CYS A 204 11.20 -4.54 12.30
N GLY A 205 12.13 -5.39 12.73
CA GLY A 205 12.25 -5.79 14.13
C GLY A 205 12.57 -4.63 15.07
N GLU A 206 13.50 -3.76 14.67
CA GLU A 206 13.85 -2.54 15.41
C GLU A 206 12.65 -1.59 15.56
N PHE A 207 11.89 -1.38 14.48
CA PHE A 207 10.67 -0.57 14.52
C PHE A 207 9.63 -1.16 15.47
N LEU A 208 9.33 -2.47 15.36
CA LEU A 208 8.32 -3.14 16.18
C LEU A 208 8.67 -3.14 17.67
N GLN A 209 9.97 -3.18 18.02
CA GLN A 209 10.43 -3.09 19.42
C GLN A 209 10.26 -1.69 20.02
N GLN A 210 10.29 -0.66 19.18
CA GLN A 210 10.19 0.75 19.60
C GLN A 210 8.75 1.27 19.56
N SER A 211 7.86 0.59 18.85
CA SER A 211 6.46 0.98 18.70
C SER A 211 5.64 0.69 19.95
N GLU A 212 4.78 1.63 20.33
CA GLU A 212 3.75 1.45 21.36
C GLU A 212 2.44 0.85 20.79
N ASP A 213 2.26 0.92 19.47
CA ASP A 213 1.09 0.39 18.76
C ASP A 213 1.04 -1.14 18.77
N GLN A 214 -0.17 -1.69 18.61
CA GLN A 214 -0.41 -3.12 18.57
C GLN A 214 -1.10 -3.53 17.27
N LYS A 215 -1.00 -4.82 16.95
CA LYS A 215 -1.62 -5.38 15.73
C LYS A 215 -3.13 -5.17 15.79
N SER A 216 -3.70 -4.63 14.71
CA SER A 216 -5.14 -4.46 14.61
C SER A 216 -5.85 -5.83 14.69
N ASN A 217 -6.98 -5.87 15.40
CA ASN A 217 -7.85 -7.03 15.52
C ASN A 217 -9.16 -6.89 14.72
N THR A 218 -9.33 -5.78 13.99
CA THR A 218 -10.56 -5.49 13.25
C THR A 218 -10.53 -6.19 11.90
N LEU A 219 -11.50 -7.08 11.66
CA LEU A 219 -11.57 -7.89 10.45
C LEU A 219 -12.61 -7.33 9.49
N LEU A 220 -12.25 -7.24 8.20
CA LEU A 220 -13.23 -6.97 7.15
C LEU A 220 -13.87 -8.27 6.69
N ASP A 221 -15.18 -8.40 6.88
CA ASP A 221 -15.94 -9.52 6.35
C ASP A 221 -16.38 -9.31 4.90
N LYS A 222 -16.90 -10.37 4.26
CA LYS A 222 -17.29 -10.34 2.85
C LYS A 222 -18.54 -9.50 2.60
N ALA A 223 -19.50 -9.49 3.52
CA ALA A 223 -20.75 -8.75 3.36
C ALA A 223 -20.48 -7.24 3.46
N ASP A 224 -19.71 -6.85 4.47
CA ASP A 224 -19.26 -5.48 4.68
C ASP A 224 -18.39 -4.98 3.52
N ALA A 225 -17.45 -5.80 3.04
CA ALA A 225 -16.63 -5.45 1.88
C ALA A 225 -17.47 -5.10 0.63
N CYS A 226 -18.56 -5.82 0.36
CA CYS A 226 -19.46 -5.53 -0.76
C CYS A 226 -20.25 -4.21 -0.55
N ILE A 227 -20.68 -3.94 0.68
CA ILE A 227 -21.40 -2.69 1.02
C ILE A 227 -20.44 -1.50 0.86
N TYR A 228 -19.23 -1.62 1.39
CA TYR A 228 -18.21 -0.56 1.31
C TYR A 228 -17.74 -0.34 -0.12
N GLU A 229 -17.57 -1.41 -0.92
CA GLU A 229 -17.31 -1.29 -2.37
C GLU A 229 -18.31 -0.37 -3.05
N LYS A 230 -19.61 -0.60 -2.84
CA LYS A 230 -20.66 0.23 -3.47
C LYS A 230 -20.53 1.70 -3.06
N LYS A 231 -20.35 1.96 -1.76
CA LYS A 231 -20.19 3.33 -1.23
C LYS A 231 -18.95 4.03 -1.80
N HIS A 232 -17.78 3.38 -1.73
CA HIS A 232 -16.53 3.96 -2.22
C HIS A 232 -16.53 4.15 -3.74
N ARG A 233 -17.15 3.23 -4.50
CA ARG A 233 -17.33 3.37 -5.95
C ARG A 233 -18.21 4.56 -6.31
N GLU A 234 -19.25 4.82 -5.53
CA GLU A 234 -20.11 6.00 -5.71
C GLU A 234 -19.35 7.29 -5.43
N GLN A 235 -18.62 7.38 -4.31
CA GLN A 235 -17.77 8.54 -3.99
C GLN A 235 -16.71 8.78 -5.07
N TRP A 236 -15.98 7.74 -5.47
CA TRP A 236 -14.99 7.79 -6.55
C TRP A 236 -15.60 8.23 -7.87
N SER A 237 -16.79 7.74 -8.22
CA SER A 237 -17.49 8.14 -9.46
C SER A 237 -17.92 9.59 -9.42
N ASN A 238 -18.34 10.11 -8.26
CA ASN A 238 -18.72 11.50 -8.09
C ASN A 238 -17.51 12.44 -8.22
N LEU A 239 -16.36 12.06 -7.65
CA LEU A 239 -15.10 12.78 -7.83
C LEU A 239 -14.70 12.87 -9.30
N LEU A 240 -14.79 11.76 -10.04
CA LEU A 240 -14.50 11.74 -11.48
C LEU A 240 -15.45 12.60 -12.31
N LYS A 241 -16.75 12.64 -11.96
CA LYS A 241 -17.72 13.52 -12.63
C LYS A 241 -17.36 14.99 -12.41
N ARG A 242 -17.08 15.38 -11.16
CA ARG A 242 -16.62 16.74 -10.83
C ARG A 242 -15.34 17.09 -11.60
N TYR A 243 -14.39 16.17 -11.68
CA TYR A 243 -13.16 16.35 -12.46
C TYR A 243 -13.40 16.62 -13.95
N GLN A 244 -14.38 15.94 -14.56
CA GLN A 244 -14.74 16.16 -15.96
C GLN A 244 -15.37 17.54 -16.21
N GLU A 245 -15.95 18.18 -15.20
CA GLU A 245 -16.52 19.53 -15.28
C GLU A 245 -15.44 20.62 -15.20
N ILE A 246 -14.23 20.29 -14.74
CA ILE A 246 -13.10 21.23 -14.68
C ILE A 246 -12.49 21.37 -16.08
N GLU A 247 -12.64 22.55 -16.69
CA GLU A 247 -12.20 22.86 -18.06
C GLU A 247 -10.78 22.32 -18.38
N PRO A 248 -10.55 21.86 -19.63
CA PRO A 248 -9.22 21.51 -20.09
C PRO A 248 -8.40 22.80 -20.30
N ASN A 249 -7.79 23.29 -19.22
CA ASN A 249 -6.74 24.31 -19.34
C ASN A 249 -5.51 23.65 -19.95
N PHE A 250 -5.33 23.90 -21.25
CA PHE A 250 -4.18 23.56 -22.10
C PHE A 250 -2.84 23.97 -21.48
#